data_AF-A0A945MCH9-F1
#
_entry.id   AF-A0A945MCH9-F1
#
_cell.length_a   1.000
_cell.length_b   1.000
_cell.length_c   1.000
_cell.angle_alpha   90.00
_cell.angle_beta   90.00
_cell.angle_gamma   90.00
#
_symmetry.space_group_name_H-M   'P 1'
#
loop_
_entity.id
_entity.type
_entity.pdbx_description
1 polymer ?
#
loop_
_entity_poly.entity_id
_entity_poly.type
_entity_poly.pdbx_seq_one_letter_code
_entity_poly.pdbx_strand_id
1 'polypeptide(L)' 'MRLIRLIEEATQRRAEIEYAPMQPGDVRETYADIEASRRDFGFRPSVRIDEGIPRFVDWYKDSHGV' A
#
# COMPACT_ATOMS: atom_id res chain seq x y z
N MET A 1 2.10 -11.67 -2.84
CA MET A 1 2.52 -10.29 -2.49
C MET A 1 1.56 -9.73 -1.46
N ARG A 2 2.02 -9.15 -0.32
CA ARG A 2 1.13 -8.74 0.78
C ARG A 2 0.12 -7.65 0.37
N LEU A 3 0.58 -6.65 -0.38
CA LEU A 3 -0.26 -5.54 -0.85
C LEU A 3 -1.43 -6.02 -1.72
N ILE A 4 -1.15 -6.81 -2.76
CA ILE A 4 -2.16 -7.33 -3.69
C ILE A 4 -3.24 -8.09 -2.92
N ARG A 5 -2.86 -8.98 -1.99
CA ARG A 5 -3.82 -9.74 -1.18
C ARG A 5 -4.78 -8.85 -0.39
N LEU A 6 -4.27 -7.78 0.23
CA LEU A 6 -5.13 -6.85 0.99
C LEU A 6 -6.13 -6.12 0.08
N ILE A 7 -5.73 -5.81 -1.16
CA ILE A 7 -6.63 -5.24 -2.17
C ILE A 7 -7.67 -6.27 -2.61
N GLU A 8 -7.27 -7.51 -2.89
CA GLU A 8 -8.20 -8.59 -3.25
C GLU A 8 -9.25 -8.83 -2.15
N GLU A 9 -8.82 -8.84 -0.89
CA GLU A 9 -9.71 -8.96 0.27
C GLU A 9 -10.64 -7.75 0.39
N ALA A 10 -10.15 -6.52 0.25
CA ALA A 10 -11.00 -5.32 0.34
C ALA A 10 -11.97 -5.16 -0.85
N THR A 11 -11.63 -5.71 -2.01
CA THR A 11 -12.47 -5.66 -3.21
C THR A 11 -13.33 -6.91 -3.40
N GLN A 12 -13.09 -7.98 -2.62
CA GLN A 12 -13.70 -9.31 -2.79
C GLN A 12 -13.51 -9.85 -4.22
N ARG A 13 -12.38 -9.52 -4.85
CA ARG A 13 -12.06 -9.90 -6.23
C ARG A 13 -10.63 -10.37 -6.30
N ARG A 14 -10.40 -11.50 -6.98
CA ARG A 14 -9.04 -11.98 -7.23
C ARG A 14 -8.39 -11.19 -8.36
N ALA A 15 -7.13 -10.87 -8.19
CA ALA A 15 -6.32 -10.24 -9.21
C ALA A 15 -5.83 -11.31 -10.20
N GLU A 16 -5.93 -11.00 -11.49
CA GLU A 16 -5.22 -11.73 -12.53
C GLU A 16 -3.80 -11.14 -12.61
N ILE A 17 -2.81 -11.90 -12.11
CA ILE A 17 -1.44 -11.42 -11.98
C ILE A 17 -0.61 -11.89 -13.17
N GLU A 18 -0.12 -10.95 -13.98
CA GLU A 18 0.90 -11.17 -15.00
C GLU A 18 2.26 -10.67 -14.49
N TYR A 19 3.24 -11.57 -14.41
CA TYR A 19 4.60 -11.21 -14.01
C TYR A 19 5.42 -10.78 -15.23
N ALA A 20 5.72 -9.48 -15.32
CA ALA A 20 6.58 -8.90 -16.34
C ALA A 20 8.03 -8.74 -15.85
N PRO A 21 9.01 -8.54 -16.75
CA PRO A 21 10.37 -8.17 -16.37
C PRO A 21 10.42 -6.85 -15.58
N MET A 22 11.46 -6.69 -14.76
CA MET A 22 11.70 -5.46 -13.99
C MET A 22 11.84 -4.26 -14.93
N GLN A 23 11.15 -3.15 -14.61
CA GLN A 23 11.22 -1.96 -15.45
C GLN A 23 12.55 -1.24 -15.26
N PRO A 24 13.11 -0.60 -16.31
CA PRO A 24 14.29 0.25 -16.16
C PRO A 24 14.01 1.38 -15.17
N GLY A 25 14.76 1.42 -14.06
CA GLY A 25 14.58 2.42 -12.99
C GLY A 25 13.95 1.87 -11.71
N ASP A 26 13.36 0.67 -11.75
CA ASP A 26 12.89 0.00 -10.54
C ASP A 26 14.07 -0.43 -9.67
N VAL A 27 13.92 -0.21 -8.36
CA VAL A 27 14.77 -0.82 -7.34
C VAL A 27 14.04 -2.01 -6.73
N ARG A 28 14.78 -3.06 -6.37
CA ARG A 28 14.20 -4.30 -5.81
C ARG A 28 13.39 -4.04 -4.55
N GLU A 29 13.97 -3.30 -3.61
CA GLU A 29 13.34 -2.95 -2.34
C GLU A 29 13.86 -1.59 -1.89
N THR A 30 12.97 -0.74 -1.40
CA THR A 30 13.31 0.57 -0.84
C THR A 30 12.30 0.96 0.23
N TYR A 31 12.76 1.68 1.23
CA TYR A 31 11.96 2.22 2.33
C TYR A 31 12.67 3.42 2.94
N ALA A 32 11.90 4.33 3.53
CA ALA A 32 12.46 5.49 4.21
C ALA A 32 13.00 5.10 5.60
N ASP A 33 14.22 5.55 5.90
CA ASP A 33 14.64 5.71 7.29
C ASP A 33 13.93 6.94 7.87
N ILE A 34 13.19 6.72 8.95
CA ILE A 34 12.36 7.75 9.60
C ILE A 34 12.94 8.23 10.93
N GLU A 35 14.17 7.87 11.28
CA GLU A 35 14.75 8.21 12.59
C GLU A 35 14.82 9.72 12.84
N ALA A 36 15.20 10.51 11.83
CA ALA A 36 15.19 11.97 11.93
C ALA A 36 13.77 12.51 12.19
N SER A 37 12.75 11.99 11.49
CA SER A 37 11.36 12.41 11.69
C SER A 37 10.82 12.03 13.06
N ARG A 38 11.19 10.84 13.56
CA ARG A 38 10.85 10.38 14.91
C ARG A 38 11.47 11.28 15.98
N ARG A 39 12.76 11.63 15.83
CA ARG A 39 13.51 12.46 16.79
C ARG A 39 13.04 13.91 16.79
N ASP A 40 12.95 14.53 15.62
CA ASP A 40 12.79 15.99 15.51
C ASP A 40 11.32 16.41 15.58
N PHE A 41 10.39 15.55 15.17
CA PHE A 41 8.96 15.85 15.11
C PHE A 41 8.08 14.90 15.94
N GLY A 42 8.67 13.89 16.58
CA GLY A 42 7.90 12.87 17.29
C GLY A 42 7.05 12.00 16.36
N PHE A 43 7.32 12.00 15.04
CA PHE A 43 6.51 11.31 14.06
C PHE A 43 6.50 9.79 14.30
N ARG A 44 5.31 9.20 14.35
CA ARG A 44 5.12 7.75 14.50
C ARG A 44 3.99 7.29 13.59
N PRO A 45 4.27 6.45 12.57
CA PRO A 45 3.22 5.82 11.77
C PRO A 45 2.29 5.01 12.67
N SER A 46 1.01 5.35 12.70
CA SER A 46 -0.01 4.70 13.52
C SER A 46 -0.90 3.76 12.72
N VAL A 47 -1.10 4.04 11.42
CA VAL A 47 -1.94 3.23 10.54
C VAL A 47 -1.11 2.10 9.95
N ARG A 48 -1.54 0.88 10.19
CA ARG A 48 -0.93 -0.33 9.63
C ARG A 48 -1.38 -0.52 8.19
N ILE A 49 -0.59 -1.19 7.34
CA ILE A 49 -1.00 -1.45 5.95
C ILE A 49 -2.27 -2.32 5.87
N ASP A 50 -2.46 -3.23 6.82
CA ASP A 50 -3.67 -4.06 6.98
C ASP A 50 -4.93 -3.25 7.32
N GLU A 51 -4.78 -2.02 7.81
CA GLU A 51 -5.86 -1.08 8.09
C GLU A 51 -6.01 -0.03 6.98
N GLY A 52 -4.89 0.48 6.47
CA GLY A 52 -4.85 1.55 5.49
C GLY A 52 -5.35 1.14 4.10
N ILE A 53 -5.03 -0.09 3.66
CA ILE A 53 -5.47 -0.57 2.34
C ILE A 53 -7.00 -0.72 2.25
N PRO A 54 -7.70 -1.37 3.19
CA PRO A 54 -9.16 -1.41 3.18
C PRO A 54 -9.80 -0.02 3.17
N ARG A 55 -9.33 0.89 4.04
CA ARG A 55 -9.83 2.27 4.09
C ARG A 55 -9.65 3.03 2.78
N PHE A 56 -8.51 2.83 2.11
CA PHE A 56 -8.27 3.43 0.81
C PHE A 56 -9.23 2.90 -0.24
N VAL A 57 -9.49 1.59 -0.26
CA VAL A 57 -10.44 0.96 -1.19
C VAL A 57 -11.86 1.47 -0.96
N ASP A 58 -12.29 1.59 0.30
CA ASP A 58 -13.61 2.14 0.64
C ASP A 58 -13.74 3.59 0.16
N TRP A 59 -12.75 4.44 0.48
CA TRP A 59 -12.71 5.82 -0.02
C TRP A 59 -12.74 5.89 -1.55
N TYR A 60 -12.03 4.98 -2.24
CA TYR A 60 -11.98 4.96 -3.70
C TYR A 60 -13.35 4.62 -4.30
N LYS A 61 -14.03 3.62 -3.74
CA LYS A 61 -15.39 3.20 -4.13
C LYS A 61 -16.38 4.35 -3.95
N ASP A 62 -16.38 4.98 -2.79
CA ASP A 62 -17.25 6.13 -2.49
C ASP A 62 -16.99 7.31 -3.44
N SER A 63 -15.72 7.60 -3.72
CA SER A 63 -15.32 8.75 -4.54
C SER A 63 -15.61 8.57 -6.04
N HIS A 64 -15.67 7.32 -6.53
CA HIS A 64 -15.86 7.00 -7.96
C HIS A 64 -17.19 6.29 -8.25
N GLY A 65 -17.99 5.99 -7.23
CA GLY A 65 -19.31 5.35 -7.35
C GLY A 65 -19.24 3.90 -7.86
N VAL A 66 -18.23 3.14 -7.42
CA VAL A 66 -17.99 1.74 -7.84
C VAL A 66 -18.14 0.73 -6.73
#